data_AF-A0A6P0GN58-F1
#
_entry.id   AF-A0A6P0GN58-F1
#
_cell.length_a   1.000
_cell.length_b   1.000
_cell.length_c   1.000
_cell.angle_alpha   90.00
_cell.angle_beta   90.00
_cell.angle_gamma   90.00
#
_symmetry.space_group_name_H-M   'P 1'
#
loop_
_entity.id
_entity.type
_entity.pdbx_description
1 polymer ?
#
loop_
_entity_poly.entity_id
_entity_poly.type
_entity_poly.pdbx_seq_one_letter_code
_entity_poly.pdbx_strand_id
1 'polypeptide(L)'
;MTDTAPGLPRLGTTLFSLTLEQRRPGRDLASLVREVAARDLGPGLEMVAFQSLRGWPRLDEAAAGEVRGVIDSSGLTPSCLAINLDLGLYPGRLLSDDEAFEYVAVQLRGAAALGFPAVRVGIECGPELMTRLLPLAEELGVKVGVEIHAPLTIEAPPVAALKELFTRLDTPWLGFIPDMSATMRAVPDAVDDAHRVAGISPELTALTKELWAEPGPTMAKFPELERRAAEAGATPAQLGNLKMLFTMHGRMAPERWAEFFPHVVHVHGKFYGIVDGEDPSIDWPAVARVLREQGYTGFVSSEYEAHAYSDRYSAFDQIRAQHDMLKRLLEAEPAVATR
;
A
#
# COMPACT_ATOMS: atom_id res chain seq x y z
N MET A 1 3.75 18.68 -12.44
CA MET A 1 3.36 17.44 -11.75
C MET A 1 1.92 17.13 -12.05
N THR A 2 1.59 15.86 -12.26
CA THR A 2 0.23 15.42 -12.60
C THR A 2 -0.67 15.33 -11.37
N ASP A 3 -1.41 16.39 -11.08
CA ASP A 3 -2.45 16.38 -10.04
C ASP A 3 -3.86 16.38 -10.66
N THR A 4 -4.87 16.14 -9.83
CA THR A 4 -6.29 16.30 -10.16
C THR A 4 -6.78 17.73 -9.92
N ALA A 5 -7.97 18.04 -10.42
CA ALA A 5 -8.66 19.29 -10.09
C ALA A 5 -8.89 19.48 -8.57
N PRO A 6 -8.99 20.73 -8.07
CA PRO A 6 -9.25 21.01 -6.66
C PRO A 6 -10.52 20.31 -6.13
N GLY A 7 -10.45 19.81 -4.89
CA GLY A 7 -11.57 19.11 -4.26
C GLY A 7 -11.71 17.64 -4.66
N LEU A 8 -10.76 17.10 -5.44
CA LEU A 8 -10.65 15.67 -5.77
C LEU A 8 -9.45 15.03 -5.07
N PRO A 9 -9.36 13.68 -5.03
CA PRO A 9 -8.19 12.98 -4.51
C PRO A 9 -6.93 13.36 -5.27
N ARG A 10 -5.87 13.74 -4.55
CA ARG A 10 -4.58 14.11 -5.13
C ARG A 10 -3.75 12.88 -5.46
N LEU A 11 -2.91 12.97 -6.48
CA LEU A 11 -2.05 11.84 -6.87
C LEU A 11 -0.68 11.90 -6.20
N GLY A 12 -0.11 10.74 -5.92
CA GLY A 12 1.24 10.61 -5.38
C GLY A 12 1.97 9.38 -5.91
N THR A 13 3.25 9.29 -5.59
CA THR A 13 4.08 8.11 -5.85
C THR A 13 4.74 7.68 -4.57
N THR A 14 4.66 6.39 -4.23
CA THR A 14 5.53 5.81 -3.21
C THR A 14 6.85 5.35 -3.82
N LEU A 15 7.98 5.66 -3.18
CA LEU A 15 9.29 5.18 -3.60
C LEU A 15 9.42 3.65 -3.52
N PHE A 16 8.51 2.97 -2.82
CA PHE A 16 8.40 1.51 -2.86
C PHE A 16 8.26 0.98 -4.29
N SER A 17 7.48 1.67 -5.13
CA SER A 17 7.32 1.37 -6.55
C SER A 17 8.65 1.27 -7.32
N LEU A 18 9.67 1.94 -6.81
CA LEU A 18 11.00 2.05 -7.42
C LEU A 18 12.03 1.12 -6.76
N THR A 19 11.58 0.07 -6.04
CA THR A 19 12.45 -0.88 -5.34
C THR A 19 13.56 -1.45 -6.23
N LEU A 20 13.26 -1.81 -7.49
CA LEU A 20 14.28 -2.33 -8.42
C LEU A 20 15.21 -1.23 -8.93
N GLU A 21 14.75 0.01 -9.05
CA GLU A 21 15.60 1.15 -9.39
C GLU A 21 16.57 1.45 -8.25
N GLN A 22 16.12 1.47 -7.00
CA GLN A 22 16.95 1.70 -5.80
C GLN A 22 18.14 0.72 -5.69
N ARG A 23 18.01 -0.49 -6.25
CA ARG A 23 19.07 -1.50 -6.24
C ARG A 23 20.15 -1.24 -7.31
N ARG A 24 19.91 -0.32 -8.25
CA ARG A 24 20.88 -0.01 -9.31
C ARG A 24 21.95 0.97 -8.81
N PRO A 25 23.20 0.87 -9.31
CA PRO A 25 24.24 1.82 -8.96
C PRO A 25 23.84 3.27 -9.24
N GLY A 26 24.10 4.17 -8.29
CA GLY A 26 23.82 5.60 -8.43
C GLY A 26 22.34 6.00 -8.23
N ARG A 27 21.47 5.07 -7.82
CA ARG A 27 20.06 5.33 -7.52
C ARG A 27 19.81 5.55 -6.03
N ASP A 28 20.39 6.62 -5.48
CA ASP A 28 20.12 7.05 -4.09
C ASP A 28 18.77 7.79 -3.95
N LEU A 29 18.37 8.08 -2.72
CA LEU A 29 17.13 8.81 -2.41
C LEU A 29 17.01 10.11 -3.23
N ALA A 30 18.06 10.93 -3.24
CA ALA A 30 18.05 12.21 -3.94
C ALA A 30 17.87 12.07 -5.45
N SER A 31 18.52 11.07 -6.06
CA SER A 31 18.36 10.77 -7.49
C SER A 31 16.93 10.34 -7.82
N LEU A 32 16.33 9.48 -7.00
CA LEU A 32 14.98 8.95 -7.26
C LEU A 32 13.90 10.00 -7.05
N VAL A 33 14.00 10.80 -5.98
CA VAL A 33 13.08 11.92 -5.73
C VAL A 33 13.14 12.94 -6.86
N ARG A 34 14.35 13.31 -7.32
CA ARG A 34 14.51 14.18 -8.49
C ARG A 34 13.95 13.56 -9.76
N GLU A 35 14.08 12.25 -9.94
CA GLU A 35 13.56 11.54 -11.11
C GLU A 35 12.03 11.53 -11.13
N VAL A 36 11.39 11.27 -9.99
CA VAL A 36 9.93 11.37 -9.80
C VAL A 36 9.45 12.78 -10.16
N ALA A 37 10.11 13.81 -9.64
CA ALA A 37 9.76 15.20 -9.94
C ALA A 37 9.95 15.55 -11.42
N ALA A 38 11.10 15.17 -12.01
CA ALA A 38 11.41 15.46 -13.42
C ALA A 38 10.48 14.76 -14.42
N ARG A 39 9.82 13.67 -13.98
CA ARG A 39 8.82 12.92 -14.77
C ARG A 39 7.38 13.30 -14.42
N ASP A 40 7.18 14.33 -13.61
CA ASP A 40 5.87 14.80 -13.16
C ASP A 40 5.03 13.73 -12.43
N LEU A 41 5.67 12.75 -11.79
CA LEU A 41 5.03 11.65 -11.05
C LEU A 41 4.65 12.04 -9.61
N GLY A 42 4.07 13.22 -9.43
CA GLY A 42 3.58 13.73 -8.15
C GLY A 42 2.24 14.44 -8.33
N PRO A 43 1.75 15.20 -7.33
CA PRO A 43 2.60 15.95 -6.39
C PRO A 43 2.93 15.25 -5.08
N GLY A 44 2.21 14.19 -4.70
CA GLY A 44 2.50 13.46 -3.46
C GLY A 44 3.77 12.61 -3.57
N LEU A 45 4.57 12.61 -2.51
CA LEU A 45 5.71 11.72 -2.33
C LEU A 45 5.53 10.92 -1.05
N GLU A 46 5.51 9.60 -1.20
CA GLU A 46 5.55 8.66 -0.10
C GLU A 46 6.86 7.87 -0.11
N MET A 47 7.31 7.48 1.07
CA MET A 47 8.54 6.70 1.24
C MET A 47 8.30 5.55 2.21
N VAL A 48 8.97 4.42 1.99
CA VAL A 48 9.15 3.40 3.04
C VAL A 48 10.44 3.71 3.77
N ALA A 49 10.35 4.04 5.05
CA ALA A 49 11.47 4.59 5.80
C ALA A 49 12.67 3.64 5.87
N PHE A 50 12.43 2.37 6.23
CA PHE A 50 13.47 1.33 6.28
C PHE A 50 14.10 1.00 4.93
N GLN A 51 13.38 1.27 3.84
CA GLN A 51 13.90 1.09 2.49
C GLN A 51 14.74 2.30 2.05
N SER A 52 14.33 3.50 2.44
CA SER A 52 14.82 4.74 1.83
C SER A 52 15.88 5.47 2.65
N LEU A 53 15.95 5.23 3.96
CA LEU A 53 16.70 6.07 4.89
C LEU A 53 17.79 5.27 5.62
N ARG A 54 19.03 5.67 5.42
CA ARG A 54 20.17 5.11 6.16
C ARG A 54 20.15 5.62 7.61
N GLY A 55 20.31 4.70 8.57
CA GLY A 55 20.32 5.05 10.00
C GLY A 55 18.92 5.20 10.62
N TRP A 56 17.85 4.95 9.86
CA TRP A 56 16.49 4.89 10.40
C TRP A 56 16.38 3.86 11.53
N PRO A 57 15.62 4.13 12.63
CA PRO A 57 14.76 5.30 12.86
C PRO A 57 15.40 6.46 13.63
N ARG A 58 16.72 6.44 13.83
CA ARG A 58 17.43 7.45 14.62
C ARG A 58 18.25 8.36 13.70
N LEU A 59 17.56 9.27 13.03
CA LEU A 59 18.19 10.33 12.26
C LEU A 59 18.60 11.47 13.20
N ASP A 60 19.81 11.99 13.05
CA ASP A 60 20.18 13.27 13.64
C ASP A 60 19.61 14.44 12.81
N GLU A 61 19.70 15.66 13.35
CA GLU A 61 19.12 16.85 12.70
C GLU A 61 19.77 17.15 11.34
N ALA A 62 21.06 16.82 11.17
CA ALA A 62 21.76 17.02 9.90
C ALA A 62 21.20 16.08 8.83
N ALA A 63 21.07 14.78 9.13
CA ALA A 63 20.50 13.79 8.22
C ALA A 63 19.03 14.08 7.91
N ALA A 64 18.23 14.49 8.91
CA ALA A 64 16.85 14.90 8.70
C ALA A 64 16.76 16.15 7.79
N GLY A 65 17.64 17.13 8.01
CA GLY A 65 17.74 18.33 7.17
C GLY A 65 18.12 18.03 5.72
N GLU A 66 19.03 17.07 5.48
CA GLU A 66 19.39 16.62 4.13
C GLU A 66 18.20 16.00 3.40
N VAL A 67 17.45 15.12 4.06
CA VAL A 67 16.25 14.49 3.48
C VAL A 67 15.18 15.54 3.16
N ARG A 68 14.89 16.45 4.11
CA ARG A 68 13.94 17.55 3.86
C ARG A 68 14.39 18.42 2.68
N GLY A 69 15.66 18.79 2.62
CA GLY A 69 16.21 19.59 1.52
C GLY A 69 16.07 18.92 0.16
N VAL A 70 16.23 17.59 0.08
CA VAL A 70 15.97 16.82 -1.14
C VAL A 70 14.50 16.92 -1.56
N ILE A 71 13.56 16.75 -0.63
CA ILE A 71 12.14 16.80 -0.93
C ILE A 71 11.73 18.24 -1.32
N ASP A 72 12.12 19.24 -0.52
CA ASP A 72 11.79 20.65 -0.75
C ASP A 72 12.30 21.13 -2.12
N SER A 73 13.54 20.77 -2.49
CA SER A 73 14.12 21.16 -3.78
C SER A 73 13.50 20.45 -4.99
N SER A 74 12.77 19.34 -4.77
CA SER A 74 12.07 18.62 -5.84
C SER A 74 10.70 19.22 -6.20
N GLY A 75 10.14 20.04 -5.30
CA GLY A 75 8.77 20.56 -5.42
C GLY A 75 7.67 19.54 -5.09
N LEU A 76 8.02 18.29 -4.77
CA LEU A 76 7.07 17.28 -4.28
C LEU A 76 6.59 17.61 -2.86
N THR A 77 5.41 17.11 -2.51
CA THR A 77 4.81 17.25 -1.18
C THR A 77 4.88 15.92 -0.43
N PRO A 78 5.46 15.85 0.77
CA PRO A 78 5.36 14.66 1.62
C PRO A 78 3.89 14.26 1.83
N SER A 79 3.53 13.02 1.48
CA SER A 79 2.16 12.50 1.66
C SER A 79 2.08 11.56 2.85
N CYS A 80 2.89 10.50 2.84
CA CYS A 80 2.91 9.46 3.88
C CYS A 80 4.34 8.92 4.06
N LEU A 81 4.69 8.54 5.30
CA LEU A 81 5.90 7.77 5.57
C LEU A 81 5.51 6.38 6.09
N ALA A 82 5.79 5.35 5.30
CA ALA A 82 5.58 3.98 5.73
C ALA A 82 6.64 3.56 6.77
N ILE A 83 6.14 3.22 7.97
CA ILE A 83 6.90 2.75 9.13
C ILE A 83 6.40 1.35 9.51
N ASN A 84 7.19 0.57 10.24
CA ASN A 84 6.84 -0.83 10.51
C ASN A 84 6.76 -1.09 12.01
N LEU A 85 6.18 -2.23 12.40
CA LEU A 85 6.32 -2.82 13.72
C LEU A 85 6.81 -4.27 13.58
N ASP A 86 8.11 -4.48 13.75
CA ASP A 86 8.68 -5.83 13.76
C ASP A 86 8.56 -6.43 15.17
N LEU A 87 7.46 -7.15 15.42
CA LEU A 87 7.23 -7.84 16.68
C LEU A 87 8.30 -8.92 16.95
N GLY A 88 8.93 -9.46 15.92
CA GLY A 88 9.90 -10.55 15.99
C GLY A 88 11.35 -10.09 16.16
N LEU A 89 11.57 -8.83 16.57
CA LEU A 89 12.91 -8.22 16.66
C LEU A 89 13.92 -9.03 17.49
N TYR A 90 13.47 -9.72 18.54
CA TYR A 90 14.33 -10.52 19.41
C TYR A 90 14.12 -12.02 19.19
N PRO A 91 15.20 -12.81 19.03
CA PRO A 91 15.07 -14.27 18.94
C PRO A 91 14.34 -14.86 20.15
N GLY A 92 13.33 -15.69 19.89
CA GLY A 92 12.64 -16.48 20.91
C GLY A 92 11.56 -15.76 21.70
N ARG A 93 11.26 -14.49 21.43
CA ARG A 93 10.11 -13.77 22.01
C ARG A 93 9.60 -12.66 21.10
N LEU A 94 8.33 -12.29 21.28
CA LEU A 94 7.81 -11.06 20.69
C LEU A 94 8.17 -9.83 21.55
N LEU A 95 8.07 -8.65 20.96
CA LEU A 95 8.09 -7.38 21.71
C LEU A 95 6.97 -7.37 22.75
N SER A 96 7.25 -6.78 23.92
CA SER A 96 6.19 -6.39 24.85
C SER A 96 5.41 -5.19 24.32
N ASP A 97 4.25 -4.90 24.89
CA ASP A 97 3.45 -3.73 24.52
C ASP A 97 4.23 -2.41 24.64
N ASP A 98 5.09 -2.30 25.66
CA ASP A 98 5.95 -1.13 25.87
C ASP A 98 7.05 -1.05 24.81
N GLU A 99 7.68 -2.17 24.47
CA GLU A 99 8.70 -2.20 23.42
C GLU A 99 8.09 -1.90 22.04
N ALA A 100 6.89 -2.42 21.75
CA ALA A 100 6.16 -2.14 20.53
C ALA A 100 5.78 -0.65 20.43
N PHE A 101 5.31 -0.06 21.55
CA PHE A 101 5.07 1.38 21.62
C PHE A 101 6.33 2.18 21.34
N GLU A 102 7.43 1.93 22.04
CA GLU A 102 8.69 2.67 21.82
C GLU A 102 9.22 2.49 20.40
N TYR A 103 9.07 1.30 19.81
CA TYR A 103 9.47 0.99 18.44
C TYR A 103 8.74 1.86 17.41
N VAL A 104 7.42 2.02 17.56
CA VAL A 104 6.62 2.86 16.65
C VAL A 104 6.78 4.34 16.99
N ALA A 105 6.88 4.70 18.27
CA ALA A 105 6.93 6.08 18.73
C ALA A 105 8.20 6.81 18.27
N VAL A 106 9.36 6.13 18.21
CA VAL A 106 10.59 6.74 17.65
C VAL A 106 10.44 7.04 16.15
N GLN A 107 9.77 6.15 15.41
CA GLN A 107 9.53 6.30 13.99
C GLN A 107 8.52 7.41 13.68
N LEU A 108 7.46 7.52 14.50
CA LEU A 108 6.47 8.59 14.39
C LEU A 108 7.10 9.97 14.61
N ARG A 109 8.00 10.11 15.59
CA ARG A 109 8.80 11.34 15.78
C ARG A 109 9.71 11.61 14.58
N GLY A 110 10.31 10.56 14.01
CA GLY A 110 11.09 10.67 12.77
C GLY A 110 10.25 11.19 11.60
N ALA A 111 9.01 10.71 11.44
CA ALA A 111 8.10 11.18 10.40
C ALA A 111 7.78 12.67 10.56
N ALA A 112 7.49 13.10 11.79
CA ALA A 112 7.27 14.52 12.11
C ALA A 112 8.52 15.37 11.80
N ALA A 113 9.70 14.89 12.19
CA ALA A 113 10.97 15.57 11.92
C ALA A 113 11.27 15.68 10.41
N LEU A 114 10.78 14.75 9.59
CA LEU A 114 10.92 14.78 8.14
C LEU A 114 9.80 15.55 7.42
N GLY A 115 8.78 16.02 8.15
CA GLY A 115 7.67 16.81 7.60
C GLY A 115 6.56 15.98 6.94
N PHE A 116 6.47 14.67 7.23
CA PHE A 116 5.38 13.84 6.71
C PHE A 116 4.12 14.00 7.57
N PRO A 117 2.94 14.28 6.97
CA PRO A 117 1.70 14.51 7.71
C PRO A 117 0.99 13.23 8.15
N ALA A 118 1.40 12.08 7.63
CA ALA A 118 0.85 10.78 7.95
C ALA A 118 1.94 9.70 7.95
N VAL A 119 1.72 8.65 8.73
CA VAL A 119 2.48 7.41 8.68
C VAL A 119 1.57 6.22 8.40
N ARG A 120 2.10 5.23 7.69
CA ARG A 120 1.48 3.92 7.54
C ARG A 120 2.11 2.95 8.54
N VAL A 121 1.29 2.26 9.33
CA VAL A 121 1.66 1.09 10.13
C VAL A 121 0.92 -0.16 9.64
N GLY A 122 1.40 -1.35 9.98
CA GLY A 122 0.72 -2.61 9.65
C GLY A 122 -0.38 -2.98 10.64
N ILE A 123 -1.13 -4.03 10.32
CA ILE A 123 -2.27 -4.53 11.10
C ILE A 123 -1.88 -5.02 12.51
N GLU A 124 -0.60 -5.32 12.71
CA GLU A 124 -0.03 -5.67 14.01
C GLU A 124 -0.13 -4.53 15.04
N CYS A 125 -0.31 -3.28 14.58
CA CYS A 125 -0.67 -2.15 15.43
C CYS A 125 -2.16 -2.24 15.82
N GLY A 126 -2.47 -3.12 16.77
CA GLY A 126 -3.82 -3.35 17.28
C GLY A 126 -4.40 -2.20 18.13
N PRO A 127 -5.65 -2.33 18.59
CA PRO A 127 -6.39 -1.27 19.27
C PRO A 127 -5.68 -0.67 20.49
N GLU A 128 -5.03 -1.50 21.30
CA GLU A 128 -4.32 -1.09 22.50
C GLU A 128 -3.13 -0.18 22.16
N LEU A 129 -2.32 -0.58 21.18
CA LEU A 129 -1.18 0.20 20.73
C LEU A 129 -1.63 1.51 20.05
N MET A 130 -2.65 1.44 19.19
CA MET A 130 -3.22 2.62 18.55
C MET A 130 -3.74 3.65 19.57
N THR A 131 -4.42 3.18 20.63
CA THR A 131 -4.86 4.04 21.74
C THR A 131 -3.69 4.72 22.45
N ARG A 132 -2.59 3.99 22.67
CA ARG A 132 -1.37 4.55 23.29
C ARG A 132 -0.66 5.56 22.39
N LEU A 133 -0.71 5.39 21.07
CA LEU A 133 -0.09 6.28 20.10
C LEU A 133 -0.87 7.59 19.91
N LEU A 134 -2.18 7.62 20.21
CA LEU A 134 -3.04 8.78 19.98
C LEU A 134 -2.48 10.10 20.56
N PRO A 135 -2.08 10.19 21.85
CA PRO A 135 -1.58 11.46 22.40
C PRO A 135 -0.32 11.96 21.69
N LEU A 136 0.54 11.04 21.23
CA LEU A 136 1.76 11.39 20.51
C LEU A 136 1.47 11.81 19.06
N ALA A 137 0.52 11.15 18.39
CA ALA A 137 0.05 11.53 17.07
C ALA A 137 -0.54 12.95 17.07
N GLU A 138 -1.33 13.27 18.11
CA GLU A 138 -1.87 14.61 18.38
C GLU A 138 -0.77 15.65 18.63
N GLU A 139 0.17 15.36 19.52
CA GLU A 139 1.28 16.26 19.85
C GLU A 139 2.12 16.62 18.62
N LEU A 140 2.40 15.63 17.77
CA LEU A 140 3.24 15.80 16.59
C LEU A 140 2.47 16.33 15.37
N GLY A 141 1.13 16.30 15.40
CA GLY A 141 0.31 16.63 14.24
C GLY A 141 0.48 15.64 13.07
N VAL A 142 0.73 14.37 13.36
CA VAL A 142 0.96 13.31 12.35
C VAL A 142 -0.08 12.22 12.49
N LYS A 143 -0.80 11.92 11.41
CA LYS A 143 -1.81 10.85 11.40
C LYS A 143 -1.16 9.48 11.40
N VAL A 144 -1.72 8.52 12.12
CA VAL A 144 -1.29 7.10 12.11
C VAL A 144 -2.37 6.27 11.43
N GLY A 145 -2.08 5.79 10.22
CA GLY A 145 -2.98 4.98 9.43
C GLY A 145 -2.58 3.50 9.46
N VAL A 146 -3.52 2.60 9.75
CA VAL A 146 -3.32 1.15 9.65
C VAL A 146 -3.66 0.70 8.24
N GLU A 147 -2.70 0.07 7.56
CA GLU A 147 -2.89 -0.49 6.23
C GLU A 147 -3.77 -1.75 6.26
N ILE A 148 -4.73 -1.81 5.36
CA ILE A 148 -5.56 -3.01 5.11
C ILE A 148 -5.06 -3.66 3.83
N HIS A 149 -3.93 -4.36 3.96
CA HIS A 149 -3.31 -5.10 2.87
C HIS A 149 -4.00 -6.44 2.61
N ALA A 150 -3.94 -6.97 1.39
CA ALA A 150 -4.34 -8.33 1.11
C ALA A 150 -3.66 -9.35 2.07
N PRO A 151 -4.33 -10.46 2.43
CA PRO A 151 -5.67 -10.87 2.04
C PRO A 151 -6.76 -10.35 3.00
N LEU A 152 -6.48 -9.35 3.84
CA LEU A 152 -7.45 -8.84 4.80
C LEU A 152 -8.60 -8.14 4.08
N THR A 153 -9.79 -8.33 4.62
CA THR A 153 -11.00 -7.61 4.21
C THR A 153 -11.49 -6.78 5.39
N ILE A 154 -12.47 -5.90 5.14
CA ILE A 154 -13.10 -5.11 6.21
C ILE A 154 -13.77 -5.95 7.31
N GLU A 155 -14.07 -7.22 7.01
CA GLU A 155 -14.73 -8.16 7.93
C GLU A 155 -13.72 -8.97 8.75
N ALA A 156 -12.42 -8.86 8.44
CA ALA A 156 -11.40 -9.55 9.20
C ALA A 156 -11.43 -9.09 10.68
N PRO A 157 -11.43 -10.01 11.67
CA PRO A 157 -11.52 -9.65 13.08
C PRO A 157 -10.58 -8.52 13.55
N PRO A 158 -9.28 -8.48 13.19
CA PRO A 158 -8.42 -7.37 13.61
C PRO A 158 -8.84 -6.03 13.00
N VAL A 159 -9.32 -6.03 11.75
CA VAL A 159 -9.79 -4.82 11.06
C VAL A 159 -11.10 -4.32 11.69
N ALA A 160 -12.04 -5.23 12.00
CA ALA A 160 -13.29 -4.89 12.67
C ALA A 160 -13.07 -4.30 14.07
N ALA A 161 -12.11 -4.84 14.84
CA ALA A 161 -11.75 -4.31 16.16
C ALA A 161 -11.18 -2.89 16.08
N LEU A 162 -10.32 -2.62 15.09
CA LEU A 162 -9.80 -1.27 14.83
C LEU A 162 -10.90 -0.31 14.37
N LYS A 163 -11.87 -0.78 13.58
CA LYS A 163 -13.01 0.05 13.14
C LYS A 163 -13.85 0.47 14.34
N GLU A 164 -14.12 -0.44 15.27
CA GLU A 164 -14.83 -0.11 16.51
C GLU A 164 -14.07 0.93 17.33
N LEU A 165 -12.74 0.77 17.45
CA LEU A 165 -11.89 1.74 18.12
C LEU A 165 -11.97 3.13 17.47
N PHE A 166 -11.74 3.23 16.16
CA PHE A 166 -11.72 4.52 15.47
C PHE A 166 -13.10 5.19 15.47
N THR A 167 -14.18 4.42 15.39
CA THR A 167 -15.55 4.92 15.57
C THR A 167 -15.77 5.48 16.98
N ARG A 168 -15.25 4.80 18.02
CA ARG A 168 -15.37 5.25 19.41
C ARG A 168 -14.51 6.48 19.72
N LEU A 169 -13.30 6.55 19.17
CA LEU A 169 -12.39 7.67 19.41
C LEU A 169 -12.74 8.91 18.58
N ASP A 170 -13.34 8.73 17.40
CA ASP A 170 -13.80 9.79 16.50
C ASP A 170 -12.79 10.95 16.36
N THR A 171 -11.58 10.58 15.94
CA THR A 171 -10.41 11.48 15.90
C THR A 171 -9.79 11.49 14.50
N PRO A 172 -9.29 12.64 14.01
CA PRO A 172 -8.64 12.71 12.70
C PRO A 172 -7.21 12.12 12.70
N TRP A 173 -6.67 11.77 13.86
CA TRP A 173 -5.28 11.37 14.03
C TRP A 173 -5.02 9.87 13.85
N LEU A 174 -6.06 9.04 13.98
CA LEU A 174 -5.97 7.60 13.75
C LEU A 174 -6.96 7.19 12.68
N GLY A 175 -6.56 6.23 11.84
CA GLY A 175 -7.47 5.74 10.81
C GLY A 175 -6.90 4.57 10.03
N PHE A 176 -7.49 4.36 8.85
CA PHE A 176 -7.12 3.31 7.91
C PHE A 176 -6.44 3.86 6.67
N ILE A 177 -5.63 3.00 6.07
CA ILE A 177 -5.06 3.15 4.73
C ILE A 177 -5.56 1.97 3.89
N PRO A 178 -6.63 2.18 3.09
CA PRO A 178 -7.07 1.19 2.11
C PRO A 178 -5.96 0.92 1.09
N ASP A 179 -5.67 -0.35 0.87
CA ASP A 179 -4.74 -0.83 -0.15
C ASP A 179 -5.54 -1.59 -1.22
N MET A 180 -5.38 -1.19 -2.48
CA MET A 180 -6.18 -1.75 -3.58
C MET A 180 -5.84 -3.22 -3.92
N SER A 181 -4.77 -3.80 -3.37
CA SER A 181 -4.53 -5.25 -3.37
C SER A 181 -5.67 -6.01 -2.69
N ALA A 182 -6.39 -5.43 -1.72
CA ALA A 182 -7.49 -6.12 -1.04
C ALA A 182 -8.75 -6.26 -1.92
N THR A 183 -8.87 -5.47 -2.99
CA THR A 183 -10.07 -5.37 -3.83
C THR A 183 -9.81 -5.65 -5.31
N MET A 184 -9.08 -6.73 -5.60
CA MET A 184 -8.72 -7.09 -6.97
C MET A 184 -9.81 -7.92 -7.65
N ARG A 185 -9.99 -7.70 -8.95
CA ARG A 185 -10.88 -8.50 -9.81
C ARG A 185 -10.17 -9.66 -10.50
N ALA A 186 -8.86 -9.53 -10.75
CA ALA A 186 -8.04 -10.55 -11.40
C ALA A 186 -6.61 -10.57 -10.84
N VAL A 187 -6.03 -11.78 -10.75
CA VAL A 187 -4.60 -11.95 -10.46
C VAL A 187 -3.79 -11.44 -11.66
N PRO A 188 -2.76 -10.60 -11.45
CA PRO A 188 -2.01 -9.96 -12.52
C PRO A 188 -1.13 -10.94 -13.29
N ASP A 189 -0.95 -10.69 -14.59
CA ASP A 189 -0.14 -11.52 -15.50
C ASP A 189 1.33 -11.65 -15.07
N ALA A 190 1.84 -10.68 -14.30
CA ALA A 190 3.18 -10.73 -13.74
C ALA A 190 3.37 -11.97 -12.83
N VAL A 191 2.30 -12.48 -12.20
CA VAL A 191 2.33 -13.71 -11.39
C VAL A 191 2.57 -14.93 -12.27
N ASP A 192 1.99 -14.99 -13.48
CA ASP A 192 2.24 -16.08 -14.42
C ASP A 192 3.71 -16.10 -14.87
N ASP A 193 4.29 -14.91 -15.09
CA ASP A 193 5.70 -14.77 -15.42
C ASP A 193 6.59 -15.29 -14.27
N ALA A 194 6.32 -14.89 -13.02
CA ALA A 194 7.04 -15.36 -11.84
C ALA A 194 6.91 -16.88 -11.64
N HIS A 195 5.69 -17.41 -11.77
CA HIS A 195 5.42 -18.84 -11.64
C HIS A 195 6.17 -19.66 -12.70
N ARG A 196 6.22 -19.19 -13.95
CA ARG A 196 6.97 -19.84 -15.03
C ARG A 196 8.46 -19.89 -14.70
N VAL A 197 9.03 -18.81 -14.19
CA VAL A 197 10.44 -18.75 -13.74
C VAL A 197 10.69 -19.71 -12.57
N ALA A 198 9.72 -19.84 -11.65
CA ALA A 198 9.76 -20.80 -10.53
C ALA A 198 9.47 -22.26 -10.94
N GLY A 199 9.32 -22.55 -12.24
CA GLY A 199 9.02 -23.88 -12.75
C GLY A 199 7.63 -24.40 -12.40
N ILE A 200 6.70 -23.52 -12.04
CA ILE A 200 5.28 -23.84 -11.81
C ILE A 200 4.59 -23.87 -13.17
N SER A 201 3.85 -24.94 -13.45
CA SER A 201 3.21 -25.10 -14.75
C SER A 201 2.04 -24.09 -14.93
N PRO A 202 1.72 -23.71 -16.18
CA PRO A 202 0.55 -22.89 -16.48
C PRO A 202 -0.75 -23.48 -15.94
N GLU A 203 -0.91 -24.80 -15.99
CA GLU A 203 -2.10 -25.51 -15.51
C GLU A 203 -2.26 -25.40 -13.99
N LEU A 204 -1.16 -25.55 -13.23
CA LEU A 204 -1.19 -25.38 -11.78
C LEU A 204 -1.43 -23.92 -11.38
N THR A 205 -0.89 -22.97 -12.16
CA THR A 205 -1.17 -21.54 -11.97
C THR A 205 -2.65 -21.22 -12.23
N ALA A 206 -3.22 -21.74 -13.32
CA ALA A 206 -4.63 -21.58 -13.66
C ALA A 206 -5.53 -22.17 -12.57
N LEU A 207 -5.26 -23.39 -12.11
CA LEU A 207 -5.97 -24.02 -11.00
C LEU A 207 -5.91 -23.18 -9.72
N THR A 208 -4.75 -22.60 -9.43
CA THR A 208 -4.58 -21.74 -8.23
C THR A 208 -5.41 -20.46 -8.36
N LYS A 209 -5.48 -19.86 -9.55
CA LYS A 209 -6.33 -18.70 -9.85
C LYS A 209 -7.82 -19.02 -9.77
N GLU A 210 -8.24 -20.21 -10.22
CA GLU A 210 -9.61 -20.70 -10.09
C GLU A 210 -10.01 -20.81 -8.61
N LEU A 211 -9.19 -21.48 -7.81
CA LEU A 211 -9.41 -21.60 -6.36
C LEU A 211 -9.39 -20.24 -5.65
N TRP A 212 -8.48 -19.34 -6.06
CA TRP A 212 -8.47 -17.96 -5.58
C TRP A 212 -9.80 -17.26 -5.87
N ALA A 213 -10.37 -17.47 -7.06
CA ALA A 213 -11.59 -16.82 -7.51
C ALA A 213 -12.86 -17.27 -6.75
N GLU A 214 -12.86 -18.48 -6.18
CA GLU A 214 -13.97 -19.02 -5.38
C GLU A 214 -14.35 -18.10 -4.21
N PRO A 215 -15.60 -18.14 -3.72
CA PRO A 215 -15.98 -17.38 -2.53
C PRO A 215 -15.30 -17.92 -1.26
N GLY A 216 -15.23 -17.08 -0.23
CA GLY A 216 -14.79 -17.48 1.11
C GLY A 216 -13.36 -17.04 1.49
N PRO A 217 -12.99 -17.21 2.77
CA PRO A 217 -11.73 -16.70 3.31
C PRO A 217 -10.51 -17.38 2.70
N THR A 218 -9.47 -16.60 2.40
CA THR A 218 -8.19 -17.09 1.84
C THR A 218 -7.63 -18.30 2.58
N MET A 219 -7.52 -18.22 3.92
CA MET A 219 -6.93 -19.30 4.72
C MET A 219 -7.71 -20.61 4.64
N ALA A 220 -9.02 -20.55 4.44
CA ALA A 220 -9.87 -21.75 4.32
C ALA A 220 -9.62 -22.53 3.03
N LYS A 221 -9.00 -21.89 2.02
CA LYS A 221 -8.69 -22.50 0.72
C LYS A 221 -7.33 -23.19 0.68
N PHE A 222 -6.45 -22.91 1.65
CA PHE A 222 -5.09 -23.46 1.67
C PHE A 222 -5.03 -24.99 1.72
N PRO A 223 -5.87 -25.72 2.50
CA PRO A 223 -5.82 -27.18 2.48
C PRO A 223 -6.11 -27.78 1.10
N GLU A 224 -7.06 -27.20 0.35
CA GLU A 224 -7.36 -27.64 -1.00
C GLU A 224 -6.23 -27.29 -1.98
N LEU A 225 -5.65 -26.09 -1.87
CA LEU A 225 -4.47 -25.71 -2.65
C LEU A 225 -3.31 -26.69 -2.42
N GLU A 226 -3.01 -26.99 -1.17
CA GLU A 226 -1.93 -27.91 -0.78
C GLU A 226 -2.15 -29.31 -1.37
N ARG A 227 -3.38 -29.82 -1.30
CA ARG A 227 -3.73 -31.12 -1.87
C ARG A 227 -3.53 -31.15 -3.39
N ARG A 228 -4.06 -30.14 -4.11
CA ARG A 228 -3.95 -30.04 -5.58
C ARG A 228 -2.51 -29.85 -6.04
N ALA A 229 -1.76 -29.02 -5.32
CA ALA A 229 -0.35 -28.78 -5.61
C ALA A 229 0.48 -30.05 -5.38
N ALA A 230 0.21 -30.81 -4.32
CA ALA A 230 0.86 -32.09 -4.06
C ALA A 230 0.54 -33.15 -5.13
N GLU A 231 -0.72 -33.25 -5.57
CA GLU A 231 -1.13 -34.11 -6.69
C GLU A 231 -0.42 -33.76 -8.00
N ALA A 232 -0.14 -32.47 -8.23
CA ALA A 232 0.63 -31.98 -9.36
C ALA A 232 2.15 -32.09 -9.18
N GLY A 233 2.64 -32.61 -8.04
CA GLY A 233 4.06 -32.78 -7.75
C GLY A 233 4.81 -31.48 -7.40
N ALA A 234 4.10 -30.45 -6.93
CA ALA A 234 4.72 -29.18 -6.55
C ALA A 234 5.69 -29.33 -5.36
N THR A 235 6.83 -28.66 -5.45
CA THR A 235 7.80 -28.58 -4.34
C THR A 235 7.29 -27.64 -3.24
N PRO A 236 7.84 -27.71 -2.00
CA PRO A 236 7.50 -26.77 -0.94
C PRO A 236 7.72 -25.28 -1.30
N ALA A 237 8.78 -24.99 -2.06
CA ALA A 237 9.05 -23.63 -2.54
C ALA A 237 7.98 -23.15 -3.54
N GLN A 238 7.54 -24.03 -4.44
CA GLN A 238 6.46 -23.74 -5.39
C GLN A 238 5.13 -23.55 -4.66
N LEU A 239 4.80 -24.41 -3.69
CA LEU A 239 3.63 -24.22 -2.84
C LEU A 239 3.65 -22.88 -2.10
N GLY A 240 4.82 -22.43 -1.64
CA GLY A 240 5.00 -21.09 -1.06
C GLY A 240 4.64 -19.97 -2.04
N ASN A 241 5.09 -20.06 -3.30
CA ASN A 241 4.72 -19.11 -4.35
C ASN A 241 3.22 -19.12 -4.66
N LEU A 242 2.61 -20.32 -4.74
CA LEU A 242 1.16 -20.44 -4.94
C LEU A 242 0.37 -19.81 -3.79
N LYS A 243 0.84 -19.95 -2.54
CA LYS A 243 0.23 -19.27 -1.38
C LYS A 243 0.41 -17.75 -1.44
N MET A 244 1.55 -17.26 -1.95
CA MET A 244 1.80 -15.83 -2.13
C MET A 244 0.76 -15.20 -3.08
N LEU A 245 0.31 -15.91 -4.12
CA LEU A 245 -0.79 -15.46 -4.98
C LEU A 245 -2.05 -15.12 -4.16
N PHE A 246 -2.37 -15.88 -3.10
CA PHE A 246 -3.51 -15.59 -2.25
C PHE A 246 -3.25 -14.45 -1.27
N THR A 247 -2.06 -14.38 -0.68
CA THR A 247 -1.77 -13.38 0.37
C THR A 247 -1.50 -12.00 -0.19
N MET A 248 -1.13 -11.90 -1.48
CA MET A 248 -0.87 -10.62 -2.14
C MET A 248 -2.06 -10.08 -2.93
N HIS A 249 -3.12 -10.87 -3.13
CA HIS A 249 -4.27 -10.47 -3.95
C HIS A 249 -5.58 -10.82 -3.24
N GLY A 250 -6.29 -9.82 -2.75
CA GLY A 250 -7.63 -9.92 -2.16
C GLY A 250 -8.75 -9.77 -3.20
N ARG A 251 -9.97 -10.13 -2.81
CA ARG A 251 -11.17 -10.16 -3.69
C ARG A 251 -12.39 -9.46 -3.08
N MET A 252 -12.18 -8.58 -2.10
CA MET A 252 -13.29 -7.81 -1.56
C MET A 252 -13.84 -6.86 -2.66
N ALA A 253 -15.15 -6.63 -2.68
CA ALA A 253 -15.72 -5.65 -3.60
C ALA A 253 -15.22 -4.23 -3.25
N PRO A 254 -14.78 -3.41 -4.21
CA PRO A 254 -14.23 -2.07 -3.95
C PRO A 254 -15.23 -1.12 -3.28
N GLU A 255 -16.54 -1.29 -3.51
CA GLU A 255 -17.60 -0.51 -2.88
C GLU A 255 -17.59 -0.61 -1.34
N ARG A 256 -17.08 -1.72 -0.80
CA ARG A 256 -17.01 -1.96 0.64
C ARG A 256 -16.09 -0.97 1.35
N TRP A 257 -15.17 -0.32 0.63
CA TRP A 257 -14.35 0.76 1.19
C TRP A 257 -15.18 1.93 1.70
N ALA A 258 -16.37 2.18 1.14
CA ALA A 258 -17.26 3.26 1.58
C ALA A 258 -17.62 3.17 3.08
N GLU A 259 -17.62 1.98 3.67
CA GLU A 259 -17.95 1.79 5.08
C GLU A 259 -16.88 2.23 6.07
N PHE A 260 -15.69 2.56 5.56
CA PHE A 260 -14.53 2.93 6.37
C PHE A 260 -14.32 4.43 6.35
N PHE A 261 -14.93 5.14 5.40
CA PHE A 261 -15.10 6.59 5.49
C PHE A 261 -16.03 6.89 6.67
N PRO A 262 -15.66 7.80 7.60
CA PRO A 262 -14.70 8.91 7.51
C PRO A 262 -13.26 8.64 8.00
N HIS A 263 -12.93 7.40 8.38
CA HIS A 263 -11.66 7.06 9.05
C HIS A 263 -10.48 6.82 8.09
N VAL A 264 -10.59 7.20 6.82
CA VAL A 264 -9.51 7.02 5.83
C VAL A 264 -8.58 8.23 5.86
N VAL A 265 -7.31 8.01 6.18
CA VAL A 265 -6.31 9.09 6.32
C VAL A 265 -5.38 9.22 5.11
N HIS A 266 -5.19 8.13 4.37
CA HIS A 266 -4.34 8.01 3.19
C HIS A 266 -4.83 6.83 2.35
N VAL A 267 -4.47 6.74 1.06
CA VAL A 267 -4.86 5.63 0.19
C VAL A 267 -3.64 5.09 -0.56
N HIS A 268 -3.41 3.79 -0.49
CA HIS A 268 -2.44 3.11 -1.34
C HIS A 268 -3.10 2.67 -2.63
N GLY A 269 -2.73 3.35 -3.71
CA GLY A 269 -3.13 3.00 -5.06
C GLY A 269 -2.28 1.88 -5.63
N LYS A 270 -2.23 0.76 -4.91
CA LYS A 270 -1.56 -0.47 -5.33
C LYS A 270 -2.00 -0.87 -6.73
N PHE A 271 -1.07 -1.31 -7.56
CA PHE A 271 -1.34 -1.87 -8.88
C PHE A 271 -0.16 -2.69 -9.40
N TYR A 272 -0.42 -3.49 -10.45
CA TYR A 272 0.57 -4.42 -11.01
C TYR A 272 0.82 -4.19 -12.50
N GLY A 273 0.00 -3.40 -13.17
CA GLY A 273 0.25 -3.01 -14.56
C GLY A 273 -0.94 -2.27 -15.16
N ILE A 274 -0.63 -1.34 -16.06
CA ILE A 274 -1.58 -0.63 -16.90
C ILE A 274 -1.31 -1.07 -18.34
N VAL A 275 -2.37 -1.52 -19.01
CA VAL A 275 -2.37 -2.00 -20.38
C VAL A 275 -3.43 -1.20 -21.14
N ASP A 276 -3.03 -0.57 -22.24
CA ASP A 276 -3.92 0.27 -23.06
C ASP A 276 -4.70 1.33 -22.26
N GLY A 277 -4.08 1.86 -21.20
CA GLY A 277 -4.65 2.91 -20.34
C GLY A 277 -5.61 2.43 -19.25
N GLU A 278 -5.70 1.11 -19.04
CA GLU A 278 -6.57 0.48 -18.03
C GLU A 278 -5.79 -0.53 -17.18
N ASP A 279 -6.22 -0.76 -15.94
CA ASP A 279 -5.68 -1.80 -15.06
C ASP A 279 -6.49 -3.09 -15.22
N PRO A 280 -5.90 -4.22 -15.65
CA PRO A 280 -6.65 -5.47 -15.78
C PRO A 280 -7.05 -6.07 -14.43
N SER A 281 -6.29 -5.81 -13.38
CA SER A 281 -6.37 -6.48 -12.08
C SER A 281 -7.24 -5.75 -11.05
N ILE A 282 -7.35 -4.43 -11.15
CA ILE A 282 -8.08 -3.58 -10.19
C ILE A 282 -9.19 -2.81 -10.90
N ASP A 283 -10.38 -2.81 -10.30
CA ASP A 283 -11.52 -2.03 -10.81
C ASP A 283 -11.42 -0.56 -10.38
N TRP A 284 -10.48 0.16 -10.99
CA TRP A 284 -10.30 1.58 -10.74
C TRP A 284 -11.51 2.46 -11.03
N PRO A 285 -12.37 2.18 -12.04
CA PRO A 285 -13.64 2.88 -12.19
C PRO A 285 -14.52 2.82 -10.93
N ALA A 286 -14.66 1.63 -10.32
CA ALA A 286 -15.42 1.48 -9.08
C ALA A 286 -14.74 2.18 -7.90
N VAL A 287 -13.42 2.04 -7.75
CA VAL A 287 -12.64 2.71 -6.69
C VAL A 287 -12.74 4.23 -6.80
N ALA A 288 -12.55 4.80 -7.99
CA ALA A 288 -12.62 6.24 -8.24
C ALA A 288 -14.00 6.80 -7.91
N ARG A 289 -15.07 6.06 -8.23
CA ARG A 289 -16.44 6.42 -7.82
C ARG A 289 -16.57 6.48 -6.30
N VAL A 290 -16.11 5.46 -5.58
CA VAL A 290 -16.15 5.45 -4.10
C VAL A 290 -15.41 6.65 -3.53
N LEU A 291 -14.18 6.92 -3.96
CA LEU A 291 -13.39 8.06 -3.47
C LEU A 291 -14.11 9.40 -3.67
N ARG A 292 -14.74 9.59 -4.82
CA ARG A 292 -15.51 10.80 -5.15
C ARG A 292 -16.79 10.93 -4.34
N GLU A 293 -17.59 9.86 -4.25
CA GLU A 293 -18.85 9.84 -3.50
C GLU A 293 -18.62 10.07 -2.00
N GLN A 294 -17.48 9.63 -1.47
CA GLN A 294 -17.08 9.86 -0.09
C GLN A 294 -16.35 11.21 0.12
N GLY A 295 -16.16 12.01 -0.92
CA GLY A 295 -15.53 13.32 -0.82
C GLY A 295 -14.06 13.29 -0.39
N TYR A 296 -13.33 12.22 -0.70
CA TYR A 296 -11.92 12.10 -0.34
C TYR A 296 -11.06 13.12 -1.11
N THR A 297 -10.18 13.82 -0.39
CA THR A 297 -9.31 14.86 -0.94
C THR A 297 -7.83 14.69 -0.58
N GLY A 298 -7.50 13.58 0.11
CA GLY A 298 -6.12 13.22 0.44
C GLY A 298 -5.38 12.62 -0.75
N PHE A 299 -4.22 12.01 -0.48
CA PHE A 299 -3.38 11.42 -1.51
C PHE A 299 -3.77 9.96 -1.81
N VAL A 300 -3.80 9.61 -3.09
CA VAL A 300 -3.73 8.24 -3.60
C VAL A 300 -2.30 8.02 -4.08
N SER A 301 -1.49 7.33 -3.27
CA SER A 301 -0.10 7.02 -3.60
C SER A 301 -0.04 5.81 -4.52
N SER A 302 0.41 6.01 -5.76
CA SER A 302 0.71 4.93 -6.70
C SER A 302 1.79 4.01 -6.15
N GLU A 303 1.40 2.75 -5.96
CA GLU A 303 2.25 1.68 -5.44
C GLU A 303 2.34 0.54 -6.44
N TYR A 304 3.33 0.63 -7.33
CA TYR A 304 3.59 -0.39 -8.36
C TYR A 304 4.30 -1.59 -7.74
N GLU A 305 3.62 -2.73 -7.64
CA GLU A 305 4.14 -3.91 -6.94
C GLU A 305 4.48 -5.08 -7.86
N ALA A 306 4.26 -4.95 -9.18
CA ALA A 306 4.67 -6.01 -10.11
C ALA A 306 6.18 -6.27 -10.12
N HIS A 307 6.99 -5.34 -9.59
CA HIS A 307 8.42 -5.57 -9.35
C HIS A 307 8.71 -6.75 -8.40
N ALA A 308 7.72 -7.23 -7.63
CA ALA A 308 7.82 -8.44 -6.82
C ALA A 308 7.81 -9.72 -7.66
N TYR A 309 7.31 -9.65 -8.89
CA TYR A 309 7.10 -10.79 -9.78
C TYR A 309 7.91 -10.69 -11.08
N SER A 310 8.10 -9.48 -11.60
CA SER A 310 8.66 -9.25 -12.93
C SER A 310 9.32 -7.87 -13.02
N ASP A 311 10.36 -7.76 -13.83
CA ASP A 311 11.02 -6.50 -14.20
C ASP A 311 10.72 -6.08 -15.65
N ARG A 312 9.70 -6.70 -16.26
CA ARG A 312 9.31 -6.51 -17.66
C ARG A 312 8.98 -5.06 -18.04
N TYR A 313 8.42 -4.30 -17.10
CA TYR A 313 8.00 -2.93 -17.35
C TYR A 313 8.80 -1.93 -16.51
N SER A 314 9.02 -0.75 -17.09
CA SER A 314 9.53 0.41 -16.38
C SER A 314 8.50 0.83 -15.32
N ALA A 315 8.91 0.84 -14.05
CA ALA A 315 8.05 1.31 -12.96
C ALA A 315 7.61 2.77 -13.18
N PHE A 316 8.50 3.62 -13.71
CA PHE A 316 8.17 5.01 -14.01
C PHE A 316 7.05 5.12 -15.06
N ASP A 317 7.10 4.31 -16.11
CA ASP A 317 6.10 4.34 -17.19
C ASP A 317 4.75 3.82 -16.70
N GLN A 318 4.78 2.79 -15.85
CA GLN A 318 3.59 2.22 -15.22
C GLN A 318 2.93 3.20 -14.24
N ILE A 319 3.71 3.90 -13.41
CA ILE A 319 3.19 4.97 -12.54
C ILE A 319 2.58 6.09 -13.39
N ARG A 320 3.23 6.50 -14.48
CA ARG A 320 2.70 7.54 -15.38
C ARG A 320 1.35 7.13 -15.98
N ALA A 321 1.27 5.91 -16.52
CA ALA A 321 0.05 5.37 -17.08
C ALA A 321 -1.07 5.28 -16.03
N GLN A 322 -0.75 4.90 -14.79
CA GLN A 322 -1.74 4.86 -13.72
C GLN A 322 -2.21 6.27 -13.33
N HIS A 323 -1.30 7.24 -13.21
CA HIS A 323 -1.66 8.64 -12.92
C HIS A 323 -2.60 9.20 -13.97
N ASP A 324 -2.33 8.94 -15.26
CA ASP A 324 -3.18 9.42 -16.36
C ASP A 324 -4.58 8.77 -16.32
N MET A 325 -4.64 7.46 -16.03
CA MET A 325 -5.89 6.72 -15.82
C MET A 325 -6.68 7.27 -14.62
N LEU A 326 -6.03 7.40 -13.45
CA LEU A 326 -6.67 7.89 -12.23
C LEU A 326 -7.18 9.32 -12.40
N LYS A 327 -6.39 10.21 -13.00
CA LYS A 327 -6.81 11.57 -13.29
C LYS A 327 -8.09 11.59 -14.13
N ARG A 328 -8.10 10.85 -15.24
CA ARG A 328 -9.29 10.74 -16.11
C ARG A 328 -10.51 10.23 -15.35
N LEU A 329 -10.36 9.21 -14.51
CA LEU A 329 -11.48 8.61 -13.76
C LEU A 329 -11.99 9.50 -12.63
N LEU A 330 -11.09 10.20 -11.93
CA LEU A 330 -11.42 11.08 -10.81
C LEU A 330 -12.04 12.40 -11.29
N GLU A 331 -11.60 12.92 -12.44
CA GLU A 331 -12.15 14.14 -13.05
C GLU A 331 -13.38 13.90 -13.93
N ALA A 332 -13.74 12.63 -14.19
CA ALA A 332 -14.95 12.31 -14.93
C ALA A 332 -16.19 12.82 -14.18
N GLU A 333 -17.01 13.64 -14.87
CA GLU A 333 -18.29 14.08 -14.33
C GLU A 333 -19.14 12.87 -13.91
N PRO A 334 -19.83 12.91 -12.75
CA PRO A 334 -20.75 11.85 -12.40
C PRO A 334 -21.79 11.74 -13.51
N ALA A 335 -21.94 10.54 -14.08
CA ALA A 335 -23.01 10.29 -15.03
C ALA A 335 -24.32 10.72 -14.37
N VAL A 336 -24.96 11.76 -14.91
CA VAL A 336 -26.27 12.22 -14.44
C VAL A 336 -27.20 11.04 -14.58
N ALA A 337 -27.61 10.45 -13.46
CA ALA A 337 -28.65 9.44 -13.45
C ALA A 337 -29.92 10.12 -13.98
N THR A 338 -30.25 9.89 -15.25
CA THR A 338 -31.57 10.16 -15.79
C THR A 338 -32.56 9.36 -14.95
N ARG A 339 -33.31 10.08 -14.10
CA ARG A 339 -34.38 9.56 -13.27
C ARG A 339 -35.53 9.02 -14.10
#